data_AF-A0A257TLJ2-F1
#
_entry.id   AF-A0A257TLJ2-F1
#
_cell.length_a   1.000
_cell.length_b   1.000
_cell.length_c   1.000
_cell.angle_alpha   90.00
_cell.angle_beta   90.00
_cell.angle_gamma   90.00
#
_symmetry.space_group_name_H-M   'P 1'
#
loop_
_entity.id
_entity.type
_entity.pdbx_description
1 polymer ?
#
loop_
_entity_poly.entity_id
_entity_poly.type
_entity_poly.pdbx_seq_one_letter_code
_entity_poly.pdbx_strand_id
1 'polypeptide(L)' 'GQWVIAAVDGSIHIVGIDGTLIDHFNSGAAASGLAVAQLDGRPALIVATDKAVEAWQFEMPKQDEVEMPKQDEAGETEQE' A
#
# COMPACT_ATOMS: atom_id res chain seq x y z
N GLY A 1 6.09 7.15 -2.17
CA GLY A 1 6.62 5.82 -2.51
C GLY A 1 5.84 4.78 -1.74
N GLN A 2 5.93 3.53 -2.13
CA GLN A 2 5.13 2.43 -1.56
C GLN A 2 5.97 1.17 -1.43
N TRP A 3 5.55 0.30 -0.51
CA TRP A 3 6.06 -1.05 -0.32
C TRP A 3 5.08 -2.05 -0.91
N VAL A 4 5.61 -3.14 -1.47
CA VAL A 4 4.83 -4.30 -1.92
C VAL A 4 5.29 -5.49 -1.11
N ILE A 5 4.37 -6.10 -0.37
CA ILE A 5 4.68 -7.18 0.57
C ILE A 5 3.89 -8.41 0.17
N ALA A 6 4.60 -9.48 -0.19
CA ALA A 6 4.01 -10.81 -0.38
C ALA A 6 4.04 -11.56 0.95
N ALA A 7 2.87 -11.92 1.48
CA ALA A 7 2.77 -12.72 2.69
C ALA A 7 2.75 -14.22 2.37
N VAL A 8 3.08 -15.03 3.37
CA VAL A 8 3.18 -16.49 3.25
C VAL A 8 1.84 -17.18 3.00
N ASP A 9 0.73 -16.51 3.27
CA ASP A 9 -0.63 -16.98 3.02
C ASP A 9 -1.10 -16.71 1.58
N GLY A 10 -0.27 -16.11 0.74
CA GLY A 10 -0.58 -15.79 -0.65
C GLY A 10 -1.28 -14.44 -0.85
N SER A 11 -1.41 -13.64 0.21
CA SER A 11 -1.87 -12.26 0.10
C SER A 11 -0.72 -11.32 -0.31
N ILE A 12 -1.06 -10.25 -1.02
CA ILE A 12 -0.13 -9.21 -1.45
C ILE A 12 -0.67 -7.87 -0.96
N HIS A 13 0.12 -7.18 -0.14
CA HIS A 13 -0.25 -5.89 0.44
C HIS A 13 0.54 -4.76 -0.20
N ILE A 14 -0.16 -3.67 -0.51
CA ILE A 14 0.44 -2.41 -0.95
C ILE A 14 0.37 -1.46 0.23
N VAL A 15 1.53 -1.04 0.72
CA VAL A 15 1.64 -0.24 1.95
C VAL A 15 2.32 1.08 1.62
N GLY A 16 1.75 2.19 2.09
CA GLY A 16 2.36 3.51 2.02
C GLY A 16 3.69 3.56 2.75
N ILE A 17 4.55 4.52 2.39
CA ILE A 17 5.83 4.69 3.08
C ILE A 17 5.66 5.06 4.57
N ASP A 18 4.49 5.58 4.93
CA ASP A 18 4.05 5.89 6.29
C ASP A 18 3.48 4.68 7.04
N GLY A 19 3.43 3.50 6.41
CA GLY A 19 2.88 2.28 6.99
C GLY A 19 1.37 2.12 6.83
N THR A 20 0.69 3.04 6.18
CA THR A 20 -0.75 2.91 5.90
C THR A 20 -1.00 1.81 4.87
N LEU A 21 -2.02 0.97 5.08
CA LEU A 21 -2.43 0.01 4.06
C LEU A 21 -3.16 0.76 2.93
N ILE A 22 -2.63 0.67 1.72
CA ILE A 22 -3.23 1.25 0.51
C ILE A 22 -4.23 0.28 -0.08
N ASP A 23 -3.81 -0.97 -0.31
CA ASP A 23 -4.66 -2.02 -0.87
C ASP A 23 -4.13 -3.42 -0.52
N HIS A 24 -4.95 -4.44 -0.72
CA HIS A 24 -4.55 -5.84 -0.59
C HIS A 24 -5.23 -6.72 -1.63
N PHE A 25 -4.51 -7.74 -2.07
CA PHE A 25 -4.98 -8.70 -3.06
C PHE A 25 -4.72 -10.12 -2.59
N ASN A 26 -5.58 -11.04 -3.01
CA ASN A 26 -5.41 -12.48 -2.80
C ASN A 26 -5.32 -13.15 -4.16
N SER A 27 -4.13 -13.60 -4.55
CA SER A 27 -3.97 -14.32 -5.83
C SER A 27 -4.47 -15.78 -5.74
N GLY A 28 -4.50 -16.35 -4.53
CA GLY A 28 -4.74 -17.77 -4.30
C GLY A 28 -3.64 -18.69 -4.86
N ALA A 29 -2.52 -18.13 -5.32
CA ALA A 29 -1.41 -18.85 -5.96
C ALA A 29 -0.05 -18.26 -5.54
N ALA A 30 0.99 -19.11 -5.48
CA ALA A 30 2.32 -18.64 -5.15
C ALA A 30 2.85 -17.70 -6.25
N ALA A 31 3.06 -16.43 -5.91
CA ALA A 31 3.63 -15.45 -6.83
C ALA A 31 5.11 -15.80 -7.11
N SER A 32 5.46 -15.91 -8.38
CA SER A 32 6.85 -16.10 -8.85
C SER A 32 7.55 -14.77 -9.14
N GLY A 33 6.79 -13.68 -9.28
CA GLY A 33 7.30 -12.33 -9.48
C GLY A 33 6.23 -11.28 -9.23
N LEU A 34 6.68 -10.11 -8.78
CA LEU A 34 5.82 -8.95 -8.48
C LEU A 34 6.46 -7.68 -9.00
N ALA A 35 5.64 -6.79 -9.56
CA ALA A 35 6.06 -5.45 -9.94
C ALA A 35 4.89 -4.47 -9.81
N VAL A 36 5.19 -3.18 -9.61
CA VAL A 36 4.21 -2.10 -9.74
C VAL A 36 4.58 -1.27 -10.96
N ALA A 37 3.59 -1.01 -11.81
CA ALA A 37 3.76 -0.22 -13.02
C ALA A 37 2.58 0.74 -13.23
N GLN A 38 2.75 1.72 -14.12
CA GLN A 38 1.64 2.51 -14.62
C GLN A 38 1.05 1.83 -15.85
N LEU A 39 -0.25 1.53 -15.82
CA LEU A 39 -1.03 1.00 -16.94
C LEU A 39 -2.20 1.95 -17.20
N ASP A 40 -2.28 2.49 -18.42
CA ASP A 40 -3.31 3.47 -18.80
C ASP A 40 -3.43 4.67 -17.83
N GLY A 41 -2.29 5.13 -17.31
CA GLY A 41 -2.21 6.25 -16.37
C GLY A 41 -2.60 5.92 -14.93
N ARG A 42 -2.94 4.66 -14.63
CA ARG A 42 -3.28 4.19 -13.29
C ARG A 42 -2.22 3.23 -12.76
N PRO A 43 -1.96 3.21 -11.44
CA PRO A 43 -1.05 2.23 -10.89
C PRO A 43 -1.69 0.84 -10.94
N ALA A 44 -0.87 -0.15 -11.31
CA ALA A 44 -1.28 -1.54 -11.38
C ALA A 44 -0.21 -2.43 -10.74
N LEU A 45 -0.69 -3.41 -9.98
CA LEU A 45 0.12 -4.51 -9.48
C LEU A 45 0.17 -5.60 -10.55
N ILE A 46 1.37 -5.93 -11.00
CA ILE A 46 1.63 -7.03 -11.92
C ILE A 46 2.03 -8.24 -11.09
N VAL A 47 1.28 -9.34 -11.24
CA VAL A 47 1.53 -10.60 -10.53
C VAL A 47 1.82 -11.69 -11.54
N ALA A 48 3.00 -12.29 -11.44
CA ALA A 48 3.36 -13.49 -12.18
C ALA A 48 3.17 -14.72 -11.30
N THR A 49 2.54 -15.76 -11.86
CA THR A 49 2.40 -17.09 -11.26
C THR A 49 2.97 -18.13 -12.24
N ASP A 50 2.85 -19.42 -11.90
CA ASP A 50 3.18 -20.51 -12.82
C ASP A 50 2.20 -20.64 -14.00
N LYS A 51 0.98 -20.09 -13.86
CA LYS A 51 -0.10 -20.22 -14.86
C LYS A 51 -0.26 -19.00 -15.74
N ALA A 52 -0.06 -17.80 -15.19
CA ALA A 52 -0.39 -16.56 -15.87
C ALA A 52 0.39 -15.36 -15.32
N VAL A 53 0.34 -14.26 -16.09
CA VAL A 53 0.69 -12.92 -15.62
C VAL A 53 -0.58 -12.07 -15.67
N GLU A 54 -0.94 -11.49 -14.54
CA GLU A 54 -2.14 -10.67 -14.37
C GLU A 54 -1.76 -9.26 -13.92
N ALA A 55 -2.62 -8.29 -14.24
CA ALA A 55 -2.46 -6.91 -13.80
C ALA A 55 -3.73 -6.43 -13.10
N TRP A 56 -3.59 -5.98 -11.86
CA TRP A 56 -4.70 -5.49 -11.04
C TRP A 56 -4.51 -4.01 -10.77
N GLN A 57 -5.46 -3.19 -11.19
CA GLN A 57 -5.45 -1.76 -10.90
C GLN A 57 -5.78 -1.52 -9.42
N PHE A 58 -5.15 -0.51 -8.84
CA PHE A 58 -5.47 -0.01 -7.51
C PHE A 58 -5.47 1.53 -7.50
N GLU A 59 -5.98 2.11 -6.42
CA GLU A 59 -5.98 3.56 -6.23
C GLU A 59 -4.90 3.97 -5.23
N MET A 60 -4.19 5.05 -5.52
CA MET A 60 -3.30 5.68 -4.56
C MET A 60 -4.10 6.70 -3.75
N PRO A 61 -3.96 6.75 -2.41
CA PRO A 61 -4.56 7.81 -1.62
C PRO A 61 -4.05 9.16 -2.12
N LYS A 62 -4.96 10.14 -2.25
CA LYS A 62 -4.57 11.51 -2.58
C LYS A 62 -3.78 12.06 -1.38
N GLN A 63 -2.64 12.67 -1.64
CA GLN A 63 -1.71 13.17 -0.61
C GLN A 63 -2.33 14.20 0.36
N ASP A 64 -3.55 14.66 0.12
CA ASP A 64 -4.25 15.67 0.93
C ASP A 64 -5.01 15.08 2.15
N GLU A 65 -5.11 13.75 2.28
CA GLU A 65 -5.94 13.08 3.30
C GLU A 65 -5.16 12.47 4.48
N VAL A 66 -3.82 12.55 4.48
CA VAL A 66 -3.03 12.13 5.65
C VAL A 66 -3.06 13.25 6.69
N GLU A 67 -4.19 13.33 7.40
CA GLU A 67 -4.33 14.21 8.56
C GLU A 67 -3.33 13.74 9.63
N MET A 68 -2.19 14.42 9.70
CA MET A 68 -1.21 14.21 10.77
C MET A 68 -1.95 14.37 12.10
N PRO A 69 -1.85 13.41 13.04
CA PRO A 69 -2.46 13.58 14.35
C PRO A 69 -1.95 14.90 14.91
N LYS A 70 -2.88 15.82 15.21
CA LYS A 70 -2.56 17.07 15.88
C LYS A 70 -1.75 16.69 17.12
N GLN A 71 -0.47 17.05 17.12
CA GLN A 71 0.34 16.97 18.32
C GLN A 71 -0.42 17.76 19.37
N ASP A 72 -0.91 17.06 20.39
CA ASP A 72 -1.56 17.67 21.54
C ASP A 72 -0.62 18.76 22.04
N GLU A 73 -1.07 20.01 21.95
CA GLU A 73 -0.34 21.16 22.42
C GLU A 73 0.08 20.90 23.87
N ALA A 74 1.39 20.98 24.12
CA ALA A 74 1.96 21.05 25.44
C ALA A 74 1.38 22.28 26.15
N GLY A 75 0.29 22.09 26.89
CA GLY A 75 -0.22 23.04 27.86
C GLY A 75 0.62 22.93 29.12
N GLU A 76 1.72 23.67 29.18
CA GLU A 76 2.43 23.98 30.42
C GLU A 76 1.44 24.69 31.36
N THR A 77 0.91 24.00 32.36
CA THR A 77 0.31 24.65 33.53
C THR A 77 1.42 24.98 34.51
N GLU A 78 1.99 26.18 34.37
CA GLU A 78 2.62 26.88 35.48
C GLU A 78 1.48 27.59 36.23
N GLN A 79 1.19 27.16 37.46
CA GLN A 79 0.30 27.88 38.38
C GLN A 79 1.12 28.35 39.58
N GLU A 80 1.07 29.66 39.81
CA GLU A 80 1.54 30.42 40.99
C GLU A 80 0.92 29.94 42.31
#